data_AF-A0A6G7ZTV0-F1
#
_entry.id   AF-A0A6G7ZTV0-F1
#
_cell.length_a   1.000
_cell.length_b   1.000
_cell.length_c   1.000
_cell.angle_alpha   90.00
_cell.angle_beta   90.00
_cell.angle_gamma   90.00
#
_symmetry.space_group_name_H-M   'P 1'
#
loop_
_entity.id
_entity.type
_entity.pdbx_description
1 polymer ?
#
loop_
_entity_poly.entity_id
_entity_poly.type
_entity_poly.pdbx_seq_one_letter_code
_entity_poly.pdbx_strand_id
1 'polypeptide(L)'
;MLLRRALPVEGQPSLGPFVFLDHYRHQSRRGIGDKPHPHAGIEVISYLLDGSVEHRDSVGFSDRLGPGDAQWIRAGRGMLHAEQPAGGRHGLQLWTSLPPSMKFAEPDYASFRAADIPELNLPGARVRVIAGKVDGVAGPMRNATPTVFVHVQLEPGAAVELDVDAEELGCYVLEGALAGPDGETLAPGTLVVFGPGARVGLQAAAGLPANVALLGGAPVEGELIFDGPFVMDTPERIVQAKRDFLAGKMGRLDGVPF
;
A
#
# COMPACT_ATOMS: atom_id res chain seq x y z
N MET A 1 -16.07 6.50 11.04
CA MET A 1 -14.70 5.99 10.82
C MET A 1 -14.81 4.85 9.83
N LEU A 2 -14.10 4.93 8.71
CA LEU A 2 -13.96 3.83 7.75
C LEU A 2 -12.63 3.13 8.05
N LEU A 3 -12.69 1.81 8.20
CA LEU A 3 -11.52 0.94 8.19
C LEU A 3 -11.95 -0.36 7.53
N ARG A 4 -11.38 -0.66 6.37
CA ARG A 4 -11.64 -1.89 5.62
C ARG A 4 -10.32 -2.59 5.36
N ARG A 5 -10.22 -3.83 5.84
CA ARG A 5 -9.12 -4.72 5.49
C ARG A 5 -9.50 -5.52 4.26
N ALA A 6 -8.67 -5.45 3.23
CA ALA A 6 -8.83 -6.23 2.01
C ALA A 6 -7.75 -7.29 1.85
N LEU A 7 -6.61 -7.17 2.53
CA LEU A 7 -5.63 -8.23 2.70
C LEU A 7 -5.06 -8.20 4.14
N PRO A 8 -4.71 -9.36 4.72
CA PRO A 8 -5.07 -10.69 4.24
C PRO A 8 -6.55 -11.01 4.50
N VAL A 9 -7.14 -11.90 3.69
CA VAL A 9 -8.47 -12.49 3.93
C VAL A 9 -8.42 -14.01 3.75
N GLU A 10 -9.47 -14.71 4.18
CA GLU A 10 -9.55 -16.16 4.00
C GLU A 10 -9.43 -16.55 2.51
N GLY A 11 -8.53 -17.48 2.21
CA GLY A 11 -8.26 -17.93 0.83
C GLY A 11 -7.37 -17.00 0.00
N GLN A 12 -7.13 -15.76 0.43
CA GLN A 12 -6.26 -14.79 -0.27
C GLN A 12 -5.33 -14.09 0.74
N PRO A 13 -4.17 -14.69 1.08
CA PRO A 13 -3.23 -14.11 2.02
C PRO A 13 -2.40 -12.96 1.43
N SER A 14 -2.22 -12.94 0.10
CA SER A 14 -1.42 -11.94 -0.62
C SER A 14 -1.97 -11.67 -2.02
N LEU A 15 -1.50 -10.60 -2.65
CA LEU A 15 -1.69 -10.32 -4.08
C LEU A 15 -0.39 -9.69 -4.62
N GLY A 16 0.31 -10.41 -5.50
CA GLY A 16 1.70 -10.11 -5.81
C GLY A 16 2.52 -10.06 -4.51
N PRO A 17 3.29 -8.98 -4.26
CA PRO A 17 4.07 -8.85 -3.04
C PRO A 17 3.25 -8.32 -1.86
N PHE A 18 2.02 -7.84 -2.08
CA PHE A 18 1.20 -7.23 -1.05
C PHE A 18 0.60 -8.29 -0.12
N VAL A 19 0.81 -8.12 1.18
CA VAL A 19 0.33 -9.04 2.22
C VAL A 19 -0.59 -8.36 3.23
N PHE A 20 -0.78 -7.06 3.09
CA PHE A 20 -1.66 -6.24 3.90
C PHE A 20 -2.18 -5.07 3.08
N LEU A 21 -3.48 -4.80 3.20
CA LEU A 21 -4.15 -3.67 2.57
C LEU A 21 -5.28 -3.21 3.49
N ASP A 22 -5.08 -2.07 4.15
CA ASP A 22 -6.13 -1.35 4.87
C ASP A 22 -6.48 -0.06 4.12
N HIS A 23 -7.78 0.13 3.87
CA HIS A 23 -8.36 1.38 3.40
C HIS A 23 -9.06 2.08 4.56
N TYR A 24 -8.60 3.28 4.90
CA TYR A 24 -9.06 3.99 6.09
C TYR A 24 -9.52 5.41 5.79
N ARG A 25 -10.53 5.89 6.54
CA ARG A 25 -10.94 7.30 6.59
C ARG A 25 -11.37 7.66 8.01
N HIS A 26 -10.72 8.64 8.63
CA HIS A 26 -11.14 9.17 9.93
C HIS A 26 -10.89 10.67 10.06
N GLN A 27 -11.62 11.34 10.94
CA GLN A 27 -11.55 12.79 11.15
C GLN A 27 -10.75 13.20 12.41
N SER A 28 -10.24 12.21 13.15
CA SER A 28 -9.48 12.43 14.39
C SER A 28 -8.02 12.77 14.11
N ARG A 29 -7.44 13.65 14.94
CA ARG A 29 -5.99 13.92 15.03
C ARG A 29 -5.21 12.81 15.76
N ARG A 30 -5.93 11.91 16.42
CA ARG A 30 -5.44 10.63 16.96
C ARG A 30 -5.88 9.51 16.03
N GLY A 31 -5.08 8.46 15.86
CA GLY A 31 -5.40 7.46 14.86
C GLY A 31 -4.50 6.23 14.88
N ILE A 32 -4.72 5.36 13.89
CA ILE A 32 -3.97 4.10 13.75
C ILE A 32 -2.47 4.42 13.56
N GLY A 33 -1.60 3.93 14.44
CA GLY A 33 -0.16 4.12 14.33
C GLY A 33 0.38 5.44 14.88
N ASP A 34 -0.43 6.23 15.61
CA ASP A 34 -0.02 7.50 16.21
C ASP A 34 1.04 7.37 17.33
N LYS A 35 1.11 6.20 17.96
CA LYS A 35 2.15 5.83 18.92
C LYS A 35 3.31 5.11 18.23
N PRO A 36 4.54 5.22 18.78
CA PRO A 36 5.67 4.42 18.34
C PRO A 36 5.32 2.93 18.32
N HIS A 37 5.46 2.31 17.16
CA HIS A 37 5.23 0.88 16.97
C HIS A 37 6.27 0.29 16.02
N PRO A 38 6.64 -0.99 16.19
CA PRO A 38 7.63 -1.62 15.34
C PRO A 38 7.01 -2.15 14.05
N HIS A 39 7.87 -2.40 13.06
CA HIS A 39 7.67 -3.33 11.94
C HIS A 39 8.98 -4.04 11.64
N ALA A 40 8.93 -5.26 11.08
CA ALA A 40 10.13 -5.95 10.55
C ALA A 40 9.76 -6.95 9.44
N GLY A 41 10.68 -7.16 8.50
CA GLY A 41 10.55 -8.12 7.40
C GLY A 41 9.63 -7.69 6.25
N ILE A 42 9.18 -6.43 6.25
CA ILE A 42 8.26 -5.84 5.27
C ILE A 42 8.76 -4.49 4.76
N GLU A 43 8.10 -4.02 3.70
CA GLU A 43 8.03 -2.61 3.38
C GLU A 43 6.61 -2.10 3.69
N VAL A 44 6.50 -0.91 4.27
CA VAL A 44 5.25 -0.23 4.57
C VAL A 44 5.06 0.90 3.56
N ILE A 45 3.89 0.96 2.95
CA ILE A 45 3.52 1.98 1.98
C ILE A 45 2.27 2.70 2.50
N SER A 46 2.35 4.03 2.55
CA SER A 46 1.23 4.90 2.90
C SER A 46 0.90 5.76 1.67
N TYR A 47 -0.36 5.79 1.24
CA TYR A 47 -0.82 6.64 0.14
C TYR A 47 -2.04 7.44 0.57
N LEU A 48 -1.93 8.77 0.56
CA LEU A 48 -3.00 9.64 1.04
C LEU A 48 -3.90 10.09 -0.11
N LEU A 49 -5.20 9.94 0.08
CA LEU A 49 -6.24 10.48 -0.80
C LEU A 49 -6.71 11.86 -0.32
N ASP A 50 -6.73 12.07 1.00
CA ASP A 50 -7.09 13.34 1.63
C ASP A 50 -6.46 13.44 3.03
N GLY A 51 -6.35 14.66 3.55
CA GLY A 51 -5.76 14.94 4.86
C GLY A 51 -4.23 15.04 4.86
N SER A 52 -3.63 14.89 6.04
CA SER A 52 -2.17 14.86 6.17
C SER A 52 -1.71 14.06 7.38
N VAL A 53 -0.50 13.50 7.30
CA VAL A 53 0.15 12.73 8.36
C VAL A 53 1.59 13.18 8.54
N GLU A 54 2.02 13.32 9.78
CA GLU A 54 3.42 13.51 10.15
C GLU A 54 4.03 12.15 10.46
N HIS A 55 5.13 11.83 9.81
CA HIS A 55 5.93 10.64 10.04
C HIS A 55 7.17 10.99 10.85
N ARG A 56 7.52 10.11 11.78
CA ARG A 56 8.82 10.09 12.45
C ARG A 56 9.25 8.66 12.66
N ASP A 57 10.54 8.41 12.59
CA ASP A 57 11.08 7.09 12.88
C ASP A 57 12.38 7.09 13.67
N SER A 58 12.76 5.88 14.07
CA SER A 58 13.91 5.56 14.90
C SER A 58 15.26 5.64 14.18
N VAL A 59 15.25 5.76 12.85
CA VAL A 59 16.47 5.95 12.05
C VAL A 59 16.69 7.42 11.67
N GLY A 60 15.79 8.29 12.10
CA GLY A 60 15.96 9.75 12.06
C GLY A 60 15.22 10.44 10.92
N PHE A 61 14.41 9.72 10.13
CA PHE A 61 13.57 10.37 9.13
C PHE A 61 12.36 11.01 9.80
N SER A 62 12.03 12.21 9.34
CA SER A 62 10.79 12.89 9.69
C SER A 62 10.25 13.57 8.44
N ASP A 63 8.95 13.44 8.24
CA ASP A 63 8.29 13.95 7.06
C ASP A 63 6.84 14.33 7.35
N ARG A 64 6.23 15.08 6.44
CA ARG A 64 4.80 15.35 6.45
C ARG A 64 4.24 15.07 5.06
N LEU A 65 3.28 14.16 4.97
CA LEU A 65 2.61 13.79 3.73
C LEU A 65 1.26 14.49 3.63
N GLY A 66 0.91 14.92 2.42
CA GLY A 66 -0.39 15.51 2.08
C GLY A 66 -1.18 14.68 1.08
N PRO A 67 -2.34 15.19 0.60
CA PRO A 67 -3.18 14.49 -0.36
C PRO A 67 -2.41 14.22 -1.66
N GLY A 68 -2.46 12.97 -2.10
CA GLY A 68 -1.79 12.47 -3.29
C GLY A 68 -0.31 12.13 -3.11
N ASP A 69 0.28 12.38 -1.94
CA ASP A 69 1.64 11.93 -1.63
C ASP A 69 1.66 10.43 -1.32
N ALA A 70 2.81 9.80 -1.58
CA ALA A 70 3.09 8.42 -1.20
C ALA A 70 4.33 8.35 -0.31
N GLN A 71 4.34 7.39 0.61
CA GLN A 71 5.46 7.05 1.46
C GLN A 71 5.83 5.59 1.24
N TRP A 72 7.11 5.29 1.34
CA TRP A 72 7.66 3.94 1.38
C TRP A 72 8.69 3.84 2.50
N ILE A 73 8.54 2.82 3.34
CA ILE A 73 9.44 2.51 4.44
C ILE A 73 9.88 1.06 4.24
N ARG A 74 11.18 0.82 4.12
CA ARG A 74 11.71 -0.54 4.30
C ARG A 74 11.96 -0.74 5.78
N ALA A 75 11.22 -1.65 6.41
CA ALA A 75 11.45 -1.96 7.83
C ALA A 75 12.66 -2.88 8.02
N GLY A 76 12.87 -3.84 7.10
CA GLY A 76 14.03 -4.73 7.11
C GLY A 76 14.20 -5.45 8.45
N ARG A 77 15.40 -5.38 9.05
CA ARG A 77 15.68 -5.98 10.38
C ARG A 77 14.80 -5.46 11.51
N GLY A 78 14.14 -4.33 11.28
CA GLY A 78 13.17 -3.75 12.18
C GLY A 78 13.49 -2.31 12.55
N MET A 79 12.43 -1.54 12.70
CA MET A 79 12.46 -0.14 13.08
C MET A 79 11.20 0.22 13.83
N LEU A 80 11.28 1.23 14.69
CA LEU A 80 10.10 1.91 15.23
C LEU A 80 9.77 3.12 14.36
N HIS A 81 8.47 3.40 14.23
CA HIS A 81 7.96 4.64 13.67
C HIS A 81 6.61 5.05 14.29
N ALA A 82 6.21 6.29 14.02
CA ALA A 82 4.92 6.83 14.42
C ALA A 82 4.36 7.72 13.30
N GLU A 83 3.06 7.59 13.05
CA GLU A 83 2.32 8.29 12.01
C GLU A 83 1.20 9.11 12.65
N GLN A 84 1.41 10.42 12.81
CA GLN A 84 0.50 11.32 13.51
C GLN A 84 -0.37 12.12 12.53
N PRO A 85 -1.69 11.90 12.51
CA PRO A 85 -2.58 12.69 11.66
C PRO A 85 -2.60 14.16 12.09
N ALA A 86 -2.23 15.09 11.19
CA ALA A 86 -2.30 16.52 11.48
C ALA A 86 -3.74 17.08 11.38
N GLY A 87 -4.63 16.31 10.76
CA GLY A 87 -6.07 16.48 10.65
C GLY A 87 -6.68 15.11 10.33
N GLY A 88 -7.99 15.04 10.01
CA GLY A 88 -8.53 13.81 9.45
C GLY A 88 -7.70 13.30 8.26
N ARG A 89 -7.68 11.98 8.02
CA ARG A 89 -6.97 11.38 6.89
C ARG A 89 -7.83 10.31 6.19
N HIS A 90 -7.64 10.20 4.89
CA HIS A 90 -8.20 9.17 4.02
C HIS A 90 -7.07 8.60 3.17
N GLY A 91 -6.90 7.29 3.14
CA GLY A 91 -5.81 6.69 2.38
C GLY A 91 -5.75 5.18 2.47
N LEU A 92 -4.65 4.66 1.94
CA LEU A 92 -4.28 3.25 1.97
C LEU A 92 -3.04 3.05 2.84
N GLN A 93 -3.07 2.02 3.68
CA GLN A 93 -1.89 1.41 4.27
C GLN A 93 -1.68 0.04 3.64
N LEU A 94 -0.50 -0.17 3.09
CA LEU A 94 -0.13 -1.36 2.34
C LEU A 94 1.16 -1.94 2.90
N TRP A 95 1.27 -3.26 3.03
CA TRP A 95 2.56 -3.90 3.31
C TRP A 95 2.94 -4.84 2.17
N THR A 96 4.19 -4.76 1.74
CA THR A 96 4.82 -5.77 0.89
C THR A 96 5.75 -6.64 1.73
N SER A 97 5.74 -7.95 1.48
CA SER A 97 6.71 -8.85 2.13
C SER A 97 8.06 -8.71 1.46
N LEU A 98 9.12 -8.41 2.24
CA LEU A 98 10.49 -8.46 1.71
C LEU A 98 10.85 -9.91 1.35
N PRO A 99 11.63 -10.13 0.28
CA PRO A 99 12.11 -11.47 -0.06
C PRO A 99 13.03 -12.02 1.04
N PRO A 100 13.20 -13.36 1.14
CA PRO A 100 14.02 -14.01 2.18
C PRO A 100 15.43 -13.44 2.35
N SER A 101 16.05 -12.97 1.26
CA SER A 101 17.39 -12.36 1.24
C SER A 101 17.44 -10.96 1.89
N MET A 102 16.30 -10.28 2.00
CA MET A 102 16.21 -8.89 2.49
C MET A 102 15.44 -8.74 3.80
N LYS A 103 14.94 -9.83 4.40
CA LYS A 103 14.20 -9.78 5.68
C LYS A 103 14.92 -9.02 6.80
N PHE A 104 16.24 -9.02 6.80
CA PHE A 104 17.06 -8.26 7.76
C PHE A 104 17.90 -7.15 7.12
N ALA A 105 17.49 -6.62 5.97
CA ALA A 105 18.13 -5.46 5.37
C ALA A 105 18.10 -4.24 6.30
N GLU A 106 18.96 -3.25 6.03
CA GLU A 106 18.91 -1.95 6.71
C GLU A 106 17.55 -1.26 6.48
N PRO A 107 16.96 -0.65 7.54
CA PRO A 107 15.79 0.19 7.36
C PRO A 107 16.08 1.36 6.42
N ASP A 108 15.07 1.81 5.69
CA ASP A 108 15.21 2.87 4.70
C ASP A 108 13.87 3.58 4.48
N TYR A 109 13.93 4.78 3.90
CA TYR A 109 12.78 5.66 3.75
C TYR A 109 12.82 6.43 2.44
N ALA A 110 11.66 6.54 1.80
CA ALA A 110 11.43 7.50 0.72
C ALA A 110 10.01 8.04 0.79
N SER A 111 9.83 9.29 0.37
CA SER A 111 8.51 9.86 0.08
C SER A 111 8.48 10.47 -1.30
N PHE A 112 7.29 10.48 -1.89
CA PHE A 112 7.04 10.92 -3.25
C PHE A 112 5.88 11.90 -3.20
N ARG A 113 6.14 13.14 -3.66
CA ARG A 113 5.10 14.16 -3.65
C ARG A 113 4.10 13.91 -4.76
N ALA A 114 2.89 14.40 -4.56
CA ALA A 114 1.83 14.26 -5.55
C ALA A 114 2.26 14.72 -6.95
N ALA A 115 3.07 15.78 -7.02
CA ALA A 115 3.61 16.35 -8.26
C ALA A 115 4.72 15.50 -8.93
N ASP A 116 5.38 14.62 -8.17
CA ASP A 116 6.46 13.75 -8.68
C ASP A 116 5.92 12.39 -9.15
N ILE A 117 4.66 12.08 -8.86
CA ILE A 117 3.98 10.85 -9.29
C ILE A 117 3.38 11.11 -10.67
N PRO A 118 3.83 10.40 -11.72
CA PRO A 118 3.34 10.62 -13.07
C PRO A 118 1.86 10.24 -13.20
N GLU A 119 1.14 11.02 -14.01
CA GLU A 119 -0.28 10.84 -14.27
C GLU A 119 -0.56 10.77 -15.77
N LEU A 120 -1.24 9.71 -16.21
CA LEU A 120 -1.80 9.59 -17.54
C LEU A 120 -3.23 10.16 -17.51
N ASN A 121 -3.49 11.12 -18.39
CA ASN A 121 -4.82 11.69 -18.60
C ASN A 121 -5.41 11.06 -19.87
N LEU A 122 -6.36 10.14 -19.68
CA LEU A 122 -7.04 9.39 -20.73
C LEU A 122 -8.50 9.87 -20.83
N PRO A 123 -9.22 9.61 -21.93
CA PRO A 123 -10.62 10.01 -22.04
C PRO A 123 -11.48 9.46 -20.90
N GLY A 124 -11.97 10.35 -20.03
CA GLY A 124 -12.78 9.98 -18.86
C GLY A 124 -12.02 9.27 -17.73
N ALA A 125 -10.68 9.24 -17.76
CA ALA A 125 -9.87 8.53 -16.78
C ALA A 125 -8.58 9.28 -16.40
N ARG A 126 -8.23 9.27 -15.11
CA ARG A 126 -6.92 9.68 -14.61
C ARG A 126 -6.22 8.50 -13.95
N VAL A 127 -4.97 8.26 -14.33
CA VAL A 127 -4.19 7.09 -13.88
C VAL A 127 -2.86 7.58 -13.33
N ARG A 128 -2.69 7.47 -12.01
CA ARG A 128 -1.44 7.85 -11.32
C ARG A 128 -0.62 6.59 -11.04
N VAL A 129 0.63 6.56 -11.49
CA VAL A 129 1.51 5.39 -11.36
C VAL A 129 2.46 5.59 -10.18
N ILE A 130 2.16 4.96 -9.04
CA ILE A 130 2.95 5.10 -7.80
C ILE A 130 4.19 4.18 -7.86
N ALA A 131 3.98 2.90 -8.20
CA ALA A 131 5.02 1.88 -8.34
C ALA A 131 4.77 1.04 -9.61
N GLY A 132 5.83 0.50 -10.19
CA GLY A 132 5.77 -0.31 -11.40
C GLY A 132 5.68 0.52 -12.68
N LYS A 133 5.16 -0.09 -13.75
CA LYS A 133 5.08 0.51 -15.08
C LYS A 133 3.72 0.21 -15.72
N VAL A 134 3.06 1.25 -16.25
CA VAL A 134 1.78 1.18 -16.96
C VAL A 134 1.87 1.97 -18.24
N ASP A 135 1.47 1.37 -19.37
CA ASP A 135 1.49 2.00 -20.70
C ASP A 135 2.84 2.70 -21.02
N GLY A 136 3.95 2.08 -20.62
CA GLY A 136 5.28 2.65 -20.81
C GLY A 136 5.75 3.62 -19.73
N VAL A 137 4.86 4.13 -18.87
CA VAL A 137 5.16 5.12 -17.83
C VAL A 137 5.46 4.44 -16.50
N ALA A 138 6.63 4.76 -15.93
CA ALA A 138 7.09 4.18 -14.67
C ALA A 138 6.83 5.11 -13.48
N GLY A 139 6.31 4.56 -12.38
CA GLY A 139 6.19 5.27 -11.12
C GLY A 139 7.55 5.51 -10.44
N PRO A 140 7.65 6.40 -9.45
CA PRO A 140 8.91 6.71 -8.78
C PRO A 140 9.29 5.70 -7.68
N MET A 141 8.32 5.00 -7.08
CA MET A 141 8.57 4.07 -5.98
C MET A 141 9.34 2.84 -6.44
N ARG A 142 10.34 2.42 -5.65
CA ARG A 142 11.21 1.28 -5.93
C ARG A 142 11.14 0.32 -4.74
N ASN A 143 10.43 -0.78 -4.93
CA ASN A 143 10.28 -1.86 -3.96
C ASN A 143 11.38 -2.92 -4.14
N ALA A 144 11.64 -3.71 -3.11
CA ALA A 144 12.57 -4.84 -3.17
C ALA A 144 12.10 -5.94 -4.15
N THR A 145 10.80 -6.20 -4.15
CA THR A 145 10.14 -7.14 -5.08
C THR A 145 9.44 -6.33 -6.18
N PRO A 146 9.39 -6.81 -7.44
CA PRO A 146 8.61 -6.16 -8.49
C PRO A 146 7.17 -5.90 -8.04
N THR A 147 6.75 -4.64 -8.05
CA THR A 147 5.47 -4.17 -7.50
C THR A 147 4.79 -3.23 -8.49
N VAL A 148 3.49 -3.41 -8.67
CA VAL A 148 2.60 -2.47 -9.35
C VAL A 148 1.65 -1.86 -8.33
N PHE A 149 1.62 -0.53 -8.26
CA PHE A 149 0.65 0.22 -7.49
C PHE A 149 0.22 1.47 -8.24
N VAL A 150 -1.06 1.52 -8.60
CA VAL A 150 -1.62 2.56 -9.48
C VAL A 150 -2.97 3.00 -8.90
N HIS A 151 -3.22 4.30 -8.89
CA HIS A 151 -4.50 4.88 -8.51
C HIS A 151 -5.23 5.35 -9.76
N VAL A 152 -6.43 4.82 -10.00
CA VAL A 152 -7.24 5.10 -11.19
C VAL A 152 -8.56 5.74 -10.77
N GLN A 153 -8.88 6.86 -11.41
CA GLN A 153 -10.17 7.53 -11.27
C GLN A 153 -10.88 7.52 -12.61
N LEU A 154 -12.13 7.06 -12.64
CA LEU A 154 -12.98 6.98 -13.81
C LEU A 154 -14.19 7.88 -13.63
N GLU A 155 -14.50 8.67 -14.65
CA GLU A 155 -15.76 9.40 -14.78
C GLU A 155 -16.95 8.43 -14.94
N PRO A 156 -18.19 8.88 -14.70
CA PRO A 156 -19.37 8.03 -14.84
C PRO A 156 -19.46 7.34 -16.21
N GLY A 157 -19.48 6.01 -16.20
CA GLY A 157 -19.55 5.19 -17.42
C GLY A 157 -18.27 5.17 -18.27
N ALA A 158 -17.17 5.78 -17.81
CA ALA A 158 -15.89 5.72 -18.53
C ALA A 158 -15.22 4.34 -18.41
N ALA A 159 -14.41 4.01 -19.42
CA ALA A 159 -13.65 2.79 -19.51
C ALA A 159 -12.19 3.10 -19.85
N VAL A 160 -11.28 2.25 -19.38
CA VAL A 160 -9.87 2.30 -19.76
C VAL A 160 -9.33 0.88 -19.90
N GLU A 161 -8.45 0.68 -20.89
CA GLU A 161 -7.59 -0.49 -20.98
C GLU A 161 -6.15 -0.06 -20.71
N LEU A 162 -5.45 -0.79 -19.84
CA LEU A 162 -4.09 -0.48 -19.42
C LEU A 162 -3.18 -1.68 -19.69
N ASP A 163 -2.01 -1.44 -20.27
CA ASP A 163 -0.91 -2.40 -20.35
C ASP A 163 -0.12 -2.36 -19.05
N VAL A 164 -0.15 -3.47 -18.30
CA VAL A 164 0.41 -3.56 -16.95
C VAL A 164 1.35 -4.75 -16.87
N ASP A 165 2.61 -4.47 -16.57
CA ASP A 165 3.64 -5.49 -16.40
C ASP A 165 3.61 -6.04 -14.96
N ALA A 166 2.84 -7.09 -14.74
CA ALA A 166 2.71 -7.79 -13.46
C ALA A 166 2.36 -9.28 -13.65
N GLU A 167 2.93 -10.14 -12.80
CA GLU A 167 2.60 -11.57 -12.78
C GLU A 167 1.24 -11.83 -12.12
N GLU A 168 1.00 -11.19 -10.97
CA GLU A 168 -0.30 -11.14 -10.32
C GLU A 168 -0.82 -9.71 -10.29
N LEU A 169 -2.12 -9.52 -10.53
CA LEU A 169 -2.74 -8.21 -10.53
C LEU A 169 -4.17 -8.27 -10.04
N GLY A 170 -4.60 -7.23 -9.35
CA GLY A 170 -5.98 -7.06 -8.94
C GLY A 170 -6.34 -5.59 -8.77
N CYS A 171 -7.62 -5.37 -8.47
CA CYS A 171 -8.21 -4.06 -8.35
C CYS A 171 -9.02 -3.97 -7.05
N TYR A 172 -8.73 -2.96 -6.25
CA TYR A 172 -9.47 -2.63 -5.05
C TYR A 172 -10.34 -1.39 -5.28
N VAL A 173 -11.65 -1.50 -5.03
CA VAL A 173 -12.59 -0.38 -5.18
C VAL A 173 -12.54 0.51 -3.94
N LEU A 174 -11.97 1.71 -4.07
CA LEU A 174 -11.89 2.71 -3.01
C LEU A 174 -13.25 3.37 -2.81
N GLU A 175 -13.80 3.96 -3.88
CA GLU A 175 -15.06 4.71 -3.89
C GLU A 175 -15.78 4.57 -5.23
N GLY A 176 -17.06 4.91 -5.28
CA GLY A 176 -17.87 4.73 -6.49
C GLY A 176 -18.17 3.26 -6.75
N ALA A 177 -18.22 2.83 -8.02
CA ALA A 177 -18.43 1.44 -8.35
C ALA A 177 -17.84 1.05 -9.73
N LEU A 178 -17.29 -0.16 -9.81
CA LEU A 178 -16.87 -0.76 -11.07
C LEU A 178 -17.96 -1.69 -11.62
N ALA A 179 -17.99 -1.84 -12.95
CA ALA A 179 -18.71 -2.93 -13.60
C ALA A 179 -17.88 -4.22 -13.48
N GLY A 180 -18.52 -5.30 -13.03
CA GLY A 180 -17.96 -6.64 -13.02
C GLY A 180 -18.18 -7.38 -14.35
N PRO A 181 -17.51 -8.51 -14.54
CA PRO A 181 -17.53 -9.28 -15.79
C PRO A 181 -18.93 -9.78 -16.20
N ASP A 182 -19.82 -10.08 -15.24
CA ASP A 182 -21.16 -10.60 -15.50
C ASP A 182 -22.23 -9.51 -15.42
N GLY A 183 -21.82 -8.23 -15.50
CA GLY A 183 -22.70 -7.07 -15.40
C GLY A 183 -23.09 -6.72 -13.97
N GLU A 184 -22.51 -7.37 -12.97
CA GLU A 184 -22.67 -6.99 -11.57
C GLU A 184 -21.98 -5.65 -11.27
N THR A 185 -22.40 -5.00 -10.18
CA THR A 185 -21.77 -3.76 -9.72
C THR A 185 -20.87 -4.06 -8.53
N LEU A 186 -19.57 -3.81 -8.68
CA LEU A 186 -18.55 -4.00 -7.66
C LEU A 186 -18.48 -2.76 -6.77
N ALA A 187 -18.93 -2.90 -5.52
CA ALA A 187 -19.04 -1.82 -4.56
C ALA A 187 -17.69 -1.48 -3.87
N PRO A 188 -17.61 -0.32 -3.18
CA PRO A 188 -16.43 0.05 -2.39
C PRO A 188 -16.09 -0.98 -1.33
N GLY A 189 -14.82 -1.34 -1.22
CA GLY A 189 -14.35 -2.41 -0.33
C GLY A 189 -14.12 -3.76 -1.00
N THR A 190 -14.51 -3.91 -2.27
CA THR A 190 -14.27 -5.13 -3.03
C THR A 190 -12.85 -5.17 -3.59
N LEU A 191 -12.14 -6.27 -3.35
CA LEU A 191 -10.90 -6.64 -4.02
C LEU A 191 -11.22 -7.70 -5.08
N VAL A 192 -10.86 -7.43 -6.33
CA VAL A 192 -10.95 -8.38 -7.45
C VAL A 192 -9.55 -8.77 -7.87
N VAL A 193 -9.29 -10.07 -8.02
CA VAL A 193 -8.05 -10.60 -8.57
C VAL A 193 -8.28 -10.93 -10.04
N PHE A 194 -7.40 -10.46 -10.91
CA PHE A 194 -7.50 -10.71 -12.35
C PHE A 194 -6.89 -12.06 -12.72
N GLY A 195 -7.41 -12.64 -13.80
CA GLY A 195 -6.74 -13.74 -14.47
C GLY A 195 -5.46 -13.25 -15.17
N PRO A 196 -4.60 -14.18 -15.61
CA PRO A 196 -3.37 -13.83 -16.32
C PRO A 196 -3.67 -13.07 -17.61
N GLY A 197 -2.90 -12.00 -17.88
CA GLY A 197 -3.03 -11.20 -19.08
C GLY A 197 -2.12 -9.98 -19.05
N ALA A 198 -1.69 -9.51 -20.23
CA ALA A 198 -0.86 -8.31 -20.35
C ALA A 198 -1.67 -7.01 -20.27
N ARG A 199 -3.00 -7.09 -20.43
CA ARG A 199 -3.88 -5.92 -20.43
C ARG A 199 -5.03 -6.13 -19.46
N VAL A 200 -5.41 -5.05 -18.78
CA VAL A 200 -6.57 -5.03 -17.89
C VAL A 200 -7.53 -3.92 -18.28
N GLY A 201 -8.81 -4.28 -18.37
CA GLY A 201 -9.91 -3.35 -18.59
C GLY A 201 -10.55 -2.96 -17.27
N LEU A 202 -10.77 -1.66 -17.07
CA LEU A 202 -11.56 -1.12 -15.96
C LEU A 202 -12.71 -0.30 -16.54
N GLN A 203 -13.91 -0.54 -16.02
CA GLN A 203 -15.12 0.16 -16.45
C GLN A 203 -15.88 0.65 -15.22
N ALA A 204 -16.19 1.93 -15.17
CA ALA A 204 -17.08 2.47 -14.14
C ALA A 204 -18.50 1.95 -14.38
N ALA A 205 -19.22 1.58 -13.30
CA ALA A 205 -20.59 1.11 -13.40
C ALA A 205 -21.50 2.20 -14.03
N ALA A 206 -22.59 1.77 -14.68
CA ALA A 206 -23.45 2.67 -15.43
C ALA A 206 -23.94 3.86 -14.59
N GLY A 207 -23.59 5.08 -15.03
CA GLY A 207 -23.99 6.33 -14.37
C GLY A 207 -23.26 6.65 -13.05
N LEU A 208 -22.26 5.85 -12.65
CA LEU A 208 -21.49 6.04 -11.42
C LEU A 208 -20.01 6.21 -11.74
N PRO A 209 -19.28 7.12 -11.05
CA PRO A 209 -17.83 7.18 -11.15
C PRO A 209 -17.20 5.98 -10.43
N ALA A 210 -15.91 5.74 -10.66
CA ALA A 210 -15.13 4.77 -9.91
C ALA A 210 -13.78 5.36 -9.47
N ASN A 211 -13.38 5.07 -8.24
CA ASN A 211 -12.06 5.37 -7.73
C ASN A 211 -11.46 4.07 -7.20
N VAL A 212 -10.33 3.63 -7.77
CA VAL A 212 -9.80 2.30 -7.54
C VAL A 212 -8.27 2.30 -7.43
N ALA A 213 -7.74 1.28 -6.77
CA ALA A 213 -6.31 0.99 -6.74
C ALA A 213 -6.04 -0.32 -7.48
N LEU A 214 -5.16 -0.28 -8.49
CA LEU A 214 -4.57 -1.48 -9.07
C LEU A 214 -3.33 -1.85 -8.26
N LEU A 215 -3.25 -3.12 -7.88
CA LEU A 215 -2.23 -3.66 -6.96
C LEU A 215 -1.77 -5.01 -7.51
N GLY A 216 -0.47 -5.23 -7.55
CA GLY A 216 0.08 -6.48 -8.07
C GLY A 216 1.60 -6.49 -8.10
N GLY A 217 2.16 -7.44 -8.84
CA GLY A 217 3.60 -7.61 -9.01
C GLY A 217 4.00 -9.09 -9.01
N ALA A 218 5.25 -9.35 -8.66
CA ALA A 218 5.73 -10.72 -8.48
C ALA A 218 5.13 -11.32 -7.19
N PRO A 219 4.77 -12.62 -7.18
CA PRO A 219 4.26 -13.29 -5.97
C PRO A 219 5.26 -13.22 -4.82
N VAL A 220 4.76 -13.35 -3.58
CA VAL A 220 5.62 -13.43 -2.41
C VAL A 220 6.59 -14.61 -2.50
N GLU A 221 7.86 -14.36 -2.19
CA GLU A 221 8.88 -15.40 -2.04
C GLU A 221 8.90 -16.00 -0.62
N GLY A 222 8.84 -17.33 -0.53
CA GLY A 222 8.92 -18.07 0.72
C GLY A 222 7.62 -18.09 1.52
N GLU A 223 7.69 -18.60 2.75
CA GLU A 223 6.52 -18.63 3.64
C GLU A 223 6.15 -17.25 4.18
N LEU A 224 4.87 -17.05 4.48
CA LEU A 224 4.36 -15.86 5.15
C LEU A 224 3.96 -16.18 6.58
N ILE A 225 4.81 -15.80 7.53
CA ILE A 225 4.56 -15.99 8.95
C ILE A 225 4.33 -14.61 9.58
N PHE A 226 3.09 -14.37 9.99
CA PHE A 226 2.68 -13.16 10.69
C PHE A 226 2.76 -13.36 12.20
N ASP A 227 3.35 -12.40 12.88
CA ASP A 227 3.26 -12.27 14.33
C ASP A 227 3.14 -10.79 14.71
N GLY A 228 1.91 -10.28 14.63
CA GLY A 228 1.60 -8.87 14.79
C GLY A 228 2.31 -8.02 13.71
N PRO A 229 3.23 -7.10 14.08
CA PRO A 229 3.94 -6.23 13.14
C PRO A 229 5.18 -6.88 12.49
N PHE A 230 5.44 -8.16 12.76
CA PHE A 230 6.59 -8.87 12.21
C PHE A 230 6.11 -9.87 11.17
N VAL A 231 6.63 -9.77 9.94
CA VAL A 231 6.32 -10.71 8.86
C VAL A 231 7.61 -11.30 8.31
N MET A 232 7.86 -12.55 8.68
CA MET A 232 9.07 -13.29 8.31
C MET A 232 8.73 -14.57 7.54
N ASP A 233 9.76 -15.26 7.08
CA ASP A 233 9.71 -16.46 6.26
C ASP A 233 10.10 -17.74 7.02
N THR A 234 10.48 -17.63 8.29
CA THR A 234 10.73 -18.78 9.18
C THR A 234 10.37 -18.44 10.64
N PRO A 235 9.97 -19.43 11.47
CA PRO A 235 9.69 -19.21 12.89
C PRO A 235 10.88 -18.64 13.67
N GLU A 236 12.10 -19.08 13.35
CA GLU A 236 13.33 -18.61 14.00
C GLU A 236 13.54 -17.11 13.77
N ARG A 237 13.21 -16.61 12.58
CA ARG A 237 13.31 -15.19 12.24
C ARG A 237 12.26 -14.35 12.97
N ILE A 238 11.06 -14.87 13.20
CA ILE A 238 10.06 -14.23 14.08
C ILE A 238 10.60 -14.11 15.51
N VAL A 239 11.14 -15.20 16.06
CA VAL A 239 11.73 -15.21 17.40
C VAL A 239 12.88 -14.20 17.50
N GLN A 240 13.72 -14.11 16.46
CA GLN A 240 14.82 -13.15 16.39
C GLN A 240 14.31 -11.70 16.35
N ALA A 241 13.32 -11.38 15.51
CA ALA A 241 12.74 -10.04 15.42
C ALA A 241 12.14 -9.57 16.76
N LYS A 242 11.40 -10.45 17.44
CA LYS A 242 10.86 -10.18 18.79
C LYS A 242 11.95 -9.93 19.81
N ARG A 243 13.01 -10.75 19.80
CA ARG A 243 14.18 -10.58 20.68
C ARG A 243 14.87 -9.24 20.44
N ASP A 244 15.04 -8.86 19.18
CA ASP A 244 15.69 -7.60 18.81
C ASP A 244 14.85 -6.38 19.19
N PHE A 245 13.52 -6.47 19.07
CA PHE A 245 12.60 -5.45 19.59
C PHE A 245 12.73 -5.29 21.11
N LEU A 246 12.66 -6.39 21.87
CA LEU A 246 12.78 -6.37 23.34
C LEU A 246 14.15 -5.89 23.82
N ALA A 247 15.21 -6.16 23.05
CA ALA A 247 16.56 -5.68 23.32
C ALA A 247 16.78 -4.21 22.91
N GLY A 248 15.78 -3.53 22.34
CA GLY A 248 15.86 -2.14 21.90
C GLY A 248 16.68 -1.91 20.62
N LYS A 249 16.91 -2.95 19.80
CA LYS A 249 17.70 -2.85 18.56
C LYS A 249 16.94 -2.21 17.39
N MET A 250 15.63 -2.05 17.50
CA MET A 250 14.80 -1.31 16.53
C MET A 250 14.81 0.20 16.78
N GLY A 251 15.75 0.68 17.60
CA GLY A 251 15.93 2.09 17.93
C GLY A 251 14.90 2.62 18.94
N ARG A 252 14.81 3.95 19.03
CA ARG A 252 13.94 4.67 19.96
C ARG A 252 13.35 5.89 19.25
N LEU A 253 12.12 6.27 19.62
CA LEU A 253 11.52 7.54 19.22
C LEU A 253 11.26 8.37 20.46
N ASP A 254 12.13 9.35 20.69
CA ASP A 254 11.94 10.35 21.74
C ASP A 254 11.14 11.54 21.18
N GLY A 255 10.31 12.17 22.00
CA GLY A 255 9.60 13.41 21.62
C GLY A 255 8.46 13.22 20.61
N VAL A 256 7.93 12.01 20.45
CA VAL A 256 6.66 11.75 19.76
C VAL A 256 5.51 12.00 20.74
N PRO A 257 4.65 13.02 20.52
CA PRO A 257 3.57 13.35 21.45
C PRO A 257 2.53 12.23 21.55
N PHE A 258 1.97 12.03 22.75
CA PHE A 258 0.85 11.10 23.02
C PHE A 258 -0.52 11.64 22.66
#